data_AF-A0A944M5U2-F1
#
_entry.id   AF-A0A944M5U2-F1
#
_cell.length_a   1.000
_cell.length_b   1.000
_cell.length_c   1.000
_cell.angle_alpha   90.00
_cell.angle_beta   90.00
_cell.angle_gamma   90.00
#
_symmetry.space_group_name_H-M   'P 1'
#
loop_
_entity.id
_entity.type
_entity.pdbx_description
1 polymer ?
#
loop_
_entity_poly.entity_id
_entity_poly.type
_entity_poly.pdbx_seq_one_letter_code
_entity_poly.pdbx_strand_id
1 'polypeptide(L)'
;MPSIYPRDALNGYKHIHKANCFVIMPFAPEFNNVWEVIRDTLQSVDLNFICQRADDFRAPNILETILNGIFRAEFIIADLTDENPNVFYELGIAHCAKDSNNVVLLTKDMKFVPFDLRHLRCITYSDSADGMVDLKKELIATFSEYSKDAFRFKVREGKRFIFGKKLVGEGRNLYSLVIECPHVGEDAVKVMVHYNKYSIDETDNPDSQFLFLSEDRRTERLSTIPWYLHLVTSDNNEALLQLDKIR
;
A
#
# COMPACT_ATOMS: atom_id res chain seq x y z
N MET A 1 3.83 19.12 -21.55
CA MET A 1 3.61 19.06 -20.10
C MET A 1 2.52 18.04 -19.85
N PRO A 2 2.62 17.20 -18.82
CA PRO A 2 1.49 16.36 -18.41
C PRO A 2 0.27 17.26 -18.15
N SER A 3 -0.92 16.80 -18.55
CA SER A 3 -2.14 17.57 -18.33
C SER A 3 -2.43 17.63 -16.83
N ILE A 4 -2.76 18.83 -16.35
CA ILE A 4 -3.19 19.04 -14.95
C ILE A 4 -4.69 18.78 -14.78
N TYR A 5 -5.42 18.50 -15.87
CA TYR A 5 -6.82 18.14 -15.80
C TYR A 5 -6.94 16.65 -15.44
N PRO A 6 -7.68 16.28 -14.37
CA PRO A 6 -7.65 14.92 -13.82
C PRO A 6 -7.97 13.81 -14.84
N ARG A 7 -8.93 14.06 -15.75
CA ARG A 7 -9.34 13.08 -16.77
C ARG A 7 -8.21 12.75 -17.75
N ASP A 8 -7.45 13.76 -18.15
CA ASP A 8 -6.35 13.58 -19.10
C ASP A 8 -5.15 12.94 -18.40
N ALA A 9 -4.92 13.34 -17.14
CA ALA A 9 -3.86 12.81 -16.30
C ALA A 9 -4.04 11.31 -16.01
N LEU A 10 -5.28 10.87 -15.73
CA LEU A 10 -5.59 9.47 -15.41
C LEU A 10 -5.05 8.48 -16.46
N ASN A 11 -5.16 8.81 -17.75
CA ASN A 11 -4.68 7.95 -18.84
C ASN A 11 -3.15 7.80 -18.87
N GLY A 12 -2.43 8.72 -18.22
CA GLY A 12 -0.97 8.69 -18.11
C GLY A 12 -0.43 7.77 -17.02
N TYR A 13 -1.25 7.41 -16.02
CA TYR A 13 -0.83 6.58 -14.89
C TYR A 13 -1.23 5.13 -15.11
N LYS A 14 -0.25 4.29 -15.45
CA LYS A 14 -0.49 2.90 -15.87
C LYS A 14 -0.43 1.87 -14.75
N HIS A 15 0.16 2.21 -13.61
CA HIS A 15 0.49 1.24 -12.56
C HIS A 15 0.18 1.77 -11.16
N ILE A 16 -0.61 0.98 -10.42
CA ILE A 16 -0.82 1.17 -8.98
C ILE A 16 0.40 0.62 -8.25
N HIS A 17 0.93 1.40 -7.32
CA HIS A 17 1.98 1.00 -6.40
C HIS A 17 1.34 0.30 -5.20
N LYS A 18 1.56 -1.01 -5.09
CA LYS A 18 1.06 -1.82 -3.98
C LYS A 18 1.55 -1.30 -2.64
N ALA A 19 0.72 -1.39 -1.62
CA ALA A 19 0.95 -0.90 -0.26
C ALA A 19 1.22 0.61 -0.14
N ASN A 20 1.06 1.40 -1.21
CA ASN A 20 1.13 2.85 -1.11
C ASN A 20 -0.24 3.42 -0.72
N CYS A 21 -0.23 4.29 0.27
CA CYS A 21 -1.36 5.07 0.73
C CYS A 21 -1.09 6.55 0.45
N PHE A 22 -2.06 7.24 -0.15
CA PHE A 22 -2.01 8.69 -0.31
C PHE A 22 -3.05 9.35 0.60
N VAL A 23 -2.59 10.30 1.40
CA VAL A 23 -3.42 10.96 2.41
C VAL A 23 -3.83 12.35 1.93
N ILE A 24 -5.14 12.53 1.81
CA ILE A 24 -5.82 13.77 1.45
C ILE A 24 -6.36 14.37 2.76
N MET A 25 -5.78 15.48 3.22
CA MET A 25 -6.20 16.12 4.46
C MET A 25 -5.86 17.61 4.46
N PRO A 26 -6.50 18.42 5.31
CA PRO A 26 -6.08 19.81 5.48
C PRO A 26 -4.64 19.90 5.98
N PHE A 27 -3.88 20.88 5.48
CA PHE A 27 -2.47 21.11 5.84
C PHE A 27 -2.29 21.98 7.10
N ALA A 28 -3.38 22.36 7.75
CA ALA A 28 -3.32 23.24 8.90
C ALA A 28 -2.62 22.53 10.09
N PRO A 29 -1.81 23.22 10.91
CA PRO A 29 -0.97 22.60 11.94
C PRO A 29 -1.71 21.70 12.94
N GLU A 30 -2.99 21.98 13.20
CA GLU A 30 -3.87 21.20 14.05
C GLU A 30 -4.08 19.75 13.56
N PHE A 31 -3.79 19.46 12.28
CA PHE A 31 -3.87 18.13 11.70
C PHE A 31 -2.55 17.35 11.77
N ASN A 32 -1.47 17.94 12.28
CA ASN A 32 -0.16 17.27 12.33
C ASN A 32 -0.17 16.00 13.19
N ASN A 33 -0.83 16.04 14.34
CA ASN A 33 -0.94 14.88 15.23
C ASN A 33 -1.68 13.72 14.55
N VAL A 34 -2.77 14.03 13.84
CA VAL A 34 -3.56 13.05 13.08
C VAL A 34 -2.71 12.42 11.96
N TRP A 35 -1.96 13.26 11.23
CA TRP A 35 -1.02 12.80 10.20
C TRP A 35 0.04 11.86 10.76
N GLU A 36 0.68 12.23 11.86
CA GLU A 36 1.70 11.40 12.52
C GLU A 36 1.12 10.05 12.93
N VAL A 37 -0.08 10.03 13.52
CA VAL A 37 -0.76 8.78 13.89
C VAL A 37 -1.06 7.91 12.66
N ILE A 38 -1.56 8.49 11.57
CA ILE A 38 -1.82 7.75 10.31
C ILE A 38 -0.52 7.15 9.78
N ARG A 39 0.50 7.98 9.59
CA ARG A 39 1.79 7.58 9.03
C ARG A 39 2.45 6.51 9.89
N ASP A 40 2.58 6.74 11.19
CA ASP A 40 3.31 5.84 12.09
C ASP A 40 2.57 4.51 12.29
N THR A 41 1.23 4.53 12.23
CA THR A 41 0.42 3.31 12.29
C THR A 41 0.62 2.47 11.03
N LEU A 42 0.49 3.06 9.85
CA LEU A 42 0.53 2.32 8.59
C LEU A 42 1.95 1.89 8.20
N GLN A 43 2.96 2.69 8.54
CA GLN A 43 4.36 2.34 8.34
C GLN A 43 4.94 1.49 9.49
N SER A 44 4.13 1.08 10.45
CA SER A 44 4.56 0.17 11.52
C SER A 44 5.06 -1.17 10.95
N VAL A 45 5.89 -1.86 11.73
CA VAL A 45 6.47 -3.16 11.33
C VAL A 45 5.41 -4.22 11.02
N ASP A 46 4.23 -4.12 11.62
CA ASP A 46 3.14 -5.07 11.43
C ASP A 46 2.39 -4.84 10.10
N LEU A 47 2.30 -3.59 9.65
CA LEU A 47 1.54 -3.22 8.46
C LEU A 47 2.43 -2.95 7.24
N ASN A 48 3.59 -2.33 7.39
CA ASN A 48 4.54 -2.01 6.29
C ASN A 48 3.89 -1.39 5.05
N PHE A 49 2.93 -0.48 5.20
CA PHE A 49 2.51 0.38 4.09
C PHE A 49 3.50 1.54 3.93
N ILE A 50 3.42 2.24 2.80
CA ILE A 50 4.10 3.52 2.56
C ILE A 50 3.04 4.60 2.51
N CYS A 51 3.17 5.62 3.36
CA CYS A 51 2.19 6.70 3.43
C CYS A 51 2.81 8.01 2.97
N GLN A 52 2.12 8.72 2.10
CA GLN A 52 2.57 10.00 1.57
C GLN A 52 1.46 11.03 1.66
N ARG A 53 1.83 12.27 2.00
CA ARG A 53 0.97 13.45 1.94
C ARG A 53 1.53 14.43 0.91
N ALA A 54 0.68 15.23 0.27
CA ALA A 54 1.10 16.07 -0.86
C ALA A 54 2.20 17.10 -0.53
N ASP A 55 2.27 17.57 0.72
CA ASP A 55 3.27 18.51 1.20
C ASP A 55 4.64 17.87 1.48
N ASP A 56 4.76 16.55 1.46
CA ASP A 56 6.04 15.84 1.49
C ASP A 56 6.86 16.11 0.20
N PHE A 57 6.21 16.60 -0.87
CA PHE A 57 6.82 16.85 -2.16
C PHE A 57 7.14 18.33 -2.36
N ARG A 58 8.42 18.65 -2.57
CA ARG A 58 8.87 19.97 -3.04
C ARG A 58 8.72 20.08 -4.55
N ALA A 59 7.48 20.01 -5.05
CA ALA A 59 7.20 20.08 -6.48
C ALA A 59 6.77 21.50 -6.90
N PRO A 60 7.16 21.97 -8.10
CA PRO A 60 6.73 23.26 -8.62
C PRO A 60 5.22 23.29 -8.96
N ASN A 61 4.59 22.12 -9.11
CA ASN A 61 3.15 21.99 -9.40
C ASN A 61 2.48 21.01 -8.43
N ILE A 62 1.87 21.56 -7.38
CA ILE A 62 1.21 20.78 -6.33
C ILE A 62 0.07 19.90 -6.85
N LEU A 63 -0.68 20.37 -7.85
CA LEU A 63 -1.82 19.62 -8.39
C LEU A 63 -1.35 18.37 -9.14
N GLU A 64 -0.26 18.48 -9.91
CA GLU A 64 0.33 17.33 -10.58
C GLU A 64 0.80 16.25 -9.58
N THR A 65 1.44 16.67 -8.48
CA THR A 65 1.83 15.78 -7.38
C THR A 65 0.62 15.09 -6.76
N ILE A 66 -0.45 15.84 -6.46
CA ILE A 66 -1.67 15.28 -5.87
C ILE A 66 -2.30 14.25 -6.83
N LEU A 67 -2.43 14.58 -8.11
CA LEU A 67 -2.97 13.66 -9.11
C LEU A 67 -2.10 12.40 -9.23
N ASN A 68 -0.77 12.54 -9.23
CA ASN A 68 0.15 11.41 -9.24
C ASN A 68 -0.05 10.53 -7.99
N GLY A 69 -0.09 11.13 -6.81
CA GLY A 69 -0.33 10.45 -5.54
C GLY A 69 -1.64 9.68 -5.54
N ILE A 70 -2.74 10.32 -5.95
CA ILE A 70 -4.05 9.69 -6.06
C ILE A 70 -4.00 8.52 -7.05
N PHE A 71 -3.50 8.73 -8.26
CA PHE A 71 -3.58 7.69 -9.30
C PHE A 71 -2.63 6.52 -9.05
N ARG A 72 -1.44 6.75 -8.49
CA ARG A 72 -0.47 5.69 -8.20
C ARG A 72 -0.72 4.97 -6.88
N ALA A 73 -1.31 5.57 -5.86
CA ALA A 73 -1.54 4.89 -4.59
C ALA A 73 -2.52 3.72 -4.72
N GLU A 74 -2.32 2.67 -3.93
CA GLU A 74 -3.30 1.60 -3.81
C GLU A 74 -4.48 2.03 -2.94
N PHE A 75 -4.21 2.76 -1.85
CA PHE A 75 -5.22 3.23 -0.92
C PHE A 75 -5.23 4.77 -0.82
N ILE A 76 -6.42 5.32 -0.62
CA ILE A 76 -6.63 6.74 -0.34
C ILE A 76 -7.20 6.86 1.07
N ILE A 77 -6.65 7.79 1.85
CA ILE A 77 -7.19 8.17 3.15
C ILE A 77 -7.58 9.64 3.07
N ALA A 78 -8.84 9.97 3.31
CA ALA A 78 -9.34 11.34 3.20
C ALA A 78 -9.94 11.82 4.52
N ASP A 79 -9.42 12.92 5.06
CA ASP A 79 -9.95 13.56 6.27
C ASP A 79 -10.91 14.70 5.94
N LEU A 80 -12.20 14.48 6.19
CA LEU A 80 -13.30 15.38 5.82
C LEU A 80 -13.60 16.44 6.88
N THR A 81 -12.79 16.52 7.93
CA THR A 81 -12.96 17.51 9.01
C THR A 81 -12.91 18.94 8.45
N ASP A 82 -13.74 19.82 9.04
CA ASP A 82 -13.85 21.25 8.68
C ASP A 82 -14.28 21.54 7.23
N GLU A 83 -14.86 20.54 6.53
CA GLU A 83 -15.48 20.71 5.21
C GLU A 83 -14.54 21.32 4.15
N ASN A 84 -13.26 20.98 4.18
CA ASN A 84 -12.27 21.57 3.28
C ASN A 84 -12.59 21.30 1.79
N PRO A 85 -12.84 22.34 0.96
CA PRO A 85 -13.21 22.16 -0.44
C PRO A 85 -12.15 21.44 -1.28
N ASN A 86 -10.87 21.63 -0.97
CA ASN A 86 -9.78 20.96 -1.69
C ASN A 86 -9.79 19.45 -1.40
N VAL A 87 -10.02 19.07 -0.14
CA VAL A 87 -10.16 17.65 0.23
C VAL A 87 -11.31 17.00 -0.52
N PHE A 88 -12.48 17.66 -0.62
CA PHE A 88 -13.60 17.11 -1.38
C PHE A 88 -13.33 17.03 -2.88
N TYR A 89 -12.62 18.02 -3.45
CA TYR A 89 -12.21 17.98 -4.86
C TYR A 89 -11.30 16.77 -5.13
N GLU A 90 -10.29 16.56 -4.29
CA GLU A 90 -9.35 15.44 -4.39
C GLU A 90 -10.03 14.09 -4.14
N LEU A 91 -10.94 14.03 -3.16
CA LEU A 91 -11.76 12.85 -2.88
C LEU A 91 -12.66 12.48 -4.08
N GLY A 92 -13.26 13.47 -4.73
CA GLY A 92 -14.07 13.24 -5.93
C GLY A 92 -13.25 12.59 -7.04
N ILE A 93 -12.00 13.05 -7.25
CA ILE A 93 -11.07 12.45 -8.20
C ILE A 93 -10.70 11.01 -7.77
N ALA A 94 -10.42 10.80 -6.49
CA ALA A 94 -10.12 9.48 -5.94
C ALA A 94 -11.28 8.48 -6.14
N HIS A 95 -12.52 8.90 -5.90
CA HIS A 95 -13.72 8.07 -6.12
C HIS A 95 -13.90 7.66 -7.59
N CYS A 96 -13.44 8.47 -8.54
CA CYS A 96 -13.46 8.09 -9.96
C CYS A 96 -12.33 7.12 -10.33
N ALA A 97 -11.22 7.11 -9.59
CA ALA A 97 -10.00 6.37 -9.94
C ALA A 97 -9.76 5.10 -9.12
N LYS A 98 -10.49 4.91 -8.01
CA LYS A 98 -10.29 3.81 -7.07
C LYS A 98 -11.57 3.03 -6.84
N ASP A 99 -11.39 1.75 -6.55
CA ASP A 99 -12.45 0.93 -6.00
C ASP A 99 -12.88 1.47 -4.62
N SER A 100 -14.16 1.36 -4.28
CA SER A 100 -14.71 1.88 -3.03
C SER A 100 -14.04 1.30 -1.78
N ASN A 101 -13.53 0.06 -1.88
CA ASN A 101 -12.83 -0.59 -0.78
C ASN A 101 -11.40 -0.06 -0.57
N ASN A 102 -10.90 0.79 -1.46
CA ASN A 102 -9.56 1.36 -1.41
C ASN A 102 -9.58 2.82 -0.92
N VAL A 103 -10.73 3.35 -0.53
CA VAL A 103 -10.89 4.71 -0.01
C VAL A 103 -11.38 4.64 1.43
N VAL A 104 -10.59 5.19 2.35
CA VAL A 104 -10.88 5.26 3.79
C VAL A 104 -11.19 6.72 4.15
N LEU A 105 -12.35 6.96 4.76
CA LEU A 105 -12.76 8.30 5.18
C LEU A 105 -12.51 8.47 6.68
N LEU A 106 -11.94 9.62 7.06
CA LEU A 106 -11.73 10.06 8.43
C LEU A 106 -12.54 11.33 8.69
N THR A 107 -12.96 11.55 9.93
CA THR A 107 -13.54 12.83 10.34
C THR A 107 -13.51 12.99 11.87
N LYS A 108 -13.40 14.22 12.37
CA LYS A 108 -13.63 14.50 13.81
C LYS A 108 -15.10 14.38 14.21
N ASP A 109 -16.02 14.66 13.29
CA ASP A 109 -17.45 14.70 13.57
C ASP A 109 -18.25 14.51 12.27
N MET A 110 -19.24 13.62 12.29
CA MET A 110 -20.11 13.33 11.15
C MET A 110 -20.86 14.56 10.61
N LYS A 111 -20.95 15.65 11.38
CA LYS A 111 -21.50 16.93 10.90
C LYS A 111 -20.75 17.47 9.68
N PHE A 112 -19.43 17.27 9.62
CA PHE A 112 -18.56 17.74 8.52
C PHE A 112 -18.70 16.88 7.26
N VAL A 113 -19.30 15.70 7.37
CA VAL A 113 -19.49 14.80 6.23
C VAL A 113 -20.76 15.22 5.48
N PRO A 114 -20.66 15.57 4.17
CA PRO A 114 -21.81 15.91 3.35
C PRO A 114 -22.83 14.77 3.31
N PHE A 115 -24.11 15.11 3.18
CA PHE A 115 -25.21 14.12 3.20
C PHE A 115 -24.97 12.94 2.24
N ASP A 116 -24.48 13.23 1.03
CA ASP A 116 -24.21 12.22 0.00
C ASP A 116 -23.09 11.24 0.40
N LEU A 117 -22.20 11.59 1.32
CA LEU A 117 -21.09 10.74 1.78
C LEU A 117 -21.39 10.04 3.12
N ARG A 118 -22.42 10.45 3.87
CA ARG A 118 -22.70 9.92 5.23
C ARG A 118 -23.04 8.43 5.30
N HIS A 119 -23.44 7.83 4.18
CA HIS A 119 -23.71 6.40 4.10
C HIS A 119 -22.44 5.54 3.95
N LEU A 120 -21.30 6.18 3.63
CA LEU A 120 -20.00 5.53 3.55
C LEU A 120 -19.41 5.37 4.95
N ARG A 121 -18.64 4.30 5.16
CA ARG A 121 -17.92 4.09 6.42
C ARG A 121 -16.90 5.20 6.63
N CYS A 122 -17.04 5.92 7.73
CA CYS A 122 -16.08 6.93 8.19
C CYS A 122 -15.51 6.51 9.54
N ILE A 123 -14.19 6.58 9.71
CA ILE A 123 -13.53 6.45 11.01
C ILE A 123 -13.62 7.81 11.70
N THR A 124 -14.34 7.86 12.82
CA THR A 124 -14.45 9.06 13.64
C THR A 124 -13.34 9.12 14.68
N TYR A 125 -12.72 10.28 14.89
CA TYR A 125 -11.67 10.47 15.90
C TYR A 125 -11.86 11.78 16.69
N SER A 126 -11.07 11.97 17.75
CA SER A 126 -11.01 13.26 18.47
C SER A 126 -9.55 13.63 18.74
N ASP A 127 -9.27 14.91 18.95
CA ASP A 127 -7.90 15.42 19.21
C ASP A 127 -7.35 15.02 20.60
N SER A 128 -8.14 14.32 21.41
CA SER A 128 -7.70 13.81 22.71
C SER A 128 -6.69 12.67 22.54
N ALA A 129 -5.88 12.43 23.58
CA ALA A 129 -4.94 11.30 23.59
C ALA A 129 -5.65 9.96 23.38
N ASP A 130 -6.79 9.76 24.03
CA ASP A 130 -7.63 8.56 23.86
C ASP A 130 -8.17 8.48 22.43
N GLY A 131 -8.58 9.61 21.85
CA GLY A 131 -9.02 9.71 20.46
C GLY A 131 -7.96 9.29 19.44
N MET A 132 -6.69 9.64 19.68
CA MET A 132 -5.56 9.19 18.84
C MET A 132 -5.27 7.70 19.00
N VAL A 133 -5.43 7.16 20.21
CA VAL A 133 -5.33 5.72 20.47
C VAL A 133 -6.42 4.96 19.72
N ASP A 134 -7.65 5.46 19.72
CA ASP A 134 -8.77 4.82 19.04
C ASP A 134 -8.66 4.94 17.51
N LEU A 135 -8.22 6.09 16.99
CA LEU A 135 -7.88 6.25 15.56
C LEU A 135 -6.85 5.20 15.13
N LYS A 136 -5.78 5.03 15.90
CA LYS A 136 -4.76 4.01 15.63
C LYS A 136 -5.36 2.59 15.58
N LYS A 137 -6.22 2.23 16.54
CA LYS A 137 -6.87 0.90 16.55
C LYS A 137 -7.74 0.68 15.32
N GLU A 138 -8.55 1.67 14.93
CA GLU A 138 -9.42 1.58 13.75
C GLU A 138 -8.63 1.47 12.45
N LEU A 139 -7.53 2.22 12.32
CA LEU A 139 -6.60 2.09 11.20
C LEU A 139 -5.98 0.70 11.14
N ILE A 140 -5.49 0.16 12.28
CA ILE A 140 -4.95 -1.21 12.33
C ILE A 140 -6.00 -2.22 11.90
N ALA A 141 -7.22 -2.14 12.42
CA ALA A 141 -8.29 -3.07 12.08
C ALA A 141 -8.61 -3.02 10.58
N THR A 142 -8.79 -1.82 10.04
CA THR A 142 -9.11 -1.57 8.63
C THR A 142 -8.03 -2.11 7.68
N PHE A 143 -6.76 -1.75 7.92
CA PHE A 143 -5.66 -2.16 7.04
C PHE A 143 -5.19 -3.60 7.25
N SER A 144 -5.46 -4.20 8.42
CA SER A 144 -5.27 -5.64 8.64
C SER A 144 -6.28 -6.46 7.83
N GLU A 145 -7.53 -6.00 7.73
CA GLU A 145 -8.55 -6.63 6.89
C GLU A 145 -8.14 -6.63 5.40
N TYR A 146 -7.64 -5.49 4.91
CA TYR A 146 -7.09 -5.40 3.55
C TYR A 146 -5.86 -6.29 3.33
N SER A 147 -5.08 -6.53 4.39
CA SER A 147 -3.85 -7.32 4.33
C SER A 147 -4.06 -8.81 4.58
N LYS A 148 -5.30 -9.32 4.66
CA LYS A 148 -5.58 -10.72 5.01
C LYS A 148 -4.91 -11.74 4.06
N ASP A 149 -4.84 -11.40 2.78
CA ASP A 149 -4.22 -12.20 1.71
C ASP A 149 -2.98 -11.53 1.10
N ALA A 150 -2.36 -10.61 1.86
CA ALA A 150 -1.17 -9.87 1.45
C ALA A 150 -0.09 -9.96 2.54
N PHE A 151 1.16 -10.24 2.16
CA PHE A 151 2.28 -10.29 3.10
C PHE A 151 3.39 -9.36 2.67
N ARG A 152 3.73 -8.40 3.51
CA ARG A 152 4.80 -7.43 3.26
C ARG A 152 6.03 -7.77 4.07
N PHE A 153 7.20 -7.72 3.44
CA PHE A 153 8.46 -8.02 4.09
C PHE A 153 9.63 -7.35 3.37
N LYS A 154 10.70 -7.11 4.13
CA LYS A 154 11.91 -6.46 3.65
C LYS A 154 12.97 -7.50 3.28
N VAL A 155 13.63 -7.31 2.14
CA VAL A 155 14.79 -8.07 1.71
C VAL A 155 15.99 -7.14 1.57
N ARG A 156 17.20 -7.66 1.80
CA ARG A 156 18.45 -6.89 1.72
C ARG A 156 19.41 -7.54 0.74
N GLU A 157 20.18 -6.72 0.05
CA GLU A 157 21.17 -7.21 -0.90
C GLU A 157 22.14 -8.21 -0.23
N GLY A 158 22.39 -9.34 -0.91
CA GLY A 158 23.27 -10.40 -0.45
C GLY A 158 22.74 -11.20 0.75
N LYS A 159 21.48 -11.02 1.14
CA LYS A 159 20.85 -11.75 2.25
C LYS A 159 19.74 -12.68 1.75
N ARG A 160 19.46 -13.69 2.57
CA ARG A 160 18.30 -14.56 2.45
C ARG A 160 17.23 -14.15 3.44
N PHE A 161 16.00 -14.09 2.98
CA PHE A 161 14.82 -13.89 3.79
C PHE A 161 14.02 -15.20 3.82
N ILE A 162 13.72 -15.69 5.03
CA ILE A 162 12.93 -16.91 5.23
C ILE A 162 11.49 -16.49 5.50
N PHE A 163 10.58 -16.86 4.61
CA PHE A 163 9.17 -16.55 4.80
C PHE A 163 8.58 -17.45 5.88
N GLY A 164 8.06 -16.83 6.96
CA GLY A 164 7.67 -17.54 8.18
C GLY A 164 6.38 -18.37 8.08
N LYS A 165 5.66 -18.33 6.96
CA LYS A 165 4.40 -19.05 6.75
C LYS A 165 4.52 -20.05 5.61
N LYS A 166 3.77 -21.15 5.69
CA LYS A 166 3.60 -22.07 4.57
C LYS A 166 2.43 -21.60 3.70
N LEU A 167 2.61 -21.56 2.39
CA LEU A 167 1.59 -21.15 1.43
C LEU A 167 1.03 -22.37 0.70
N VAL A 168 -0.26 -22.33 0.37
CA VAL A 168 -0.92 -23.38 -0.41
C VAL A 168 -0.60 -23.14 -1.89
N GLY A 169 -0.04 -24.15 -2.55
CA GLY A 169 0.25 -24.17 -3.97
C GLY A 169 -0.63 -25.15 -4.75
N GLU A 170 -0.14 -25.57 -5.91
CA GLU A 170 -0.84 -26.54 -6.76
C GLU A 170 -1.03 -27.90 -6.07
N GLY A 171 -2.13 -28.59 -6.40
CA GLY A 171 -2.47 -29.89 -5.82
C GLY A 171 -2.74 -29.86 -4.31
N ARG A 172 -3.00 -28.68 -3.72
CA ARG A 172 -3.16 -28.45 -2.27
C ARG A 172 -1.92 -28.79 -1.44
N ASN A 173 -0.75 -28.81 -2.08
CA ASN A 173 0.52 -28.96 -1.37
C ASN A 173 0.88 -27.67 -0.62
N LEU A 174 1.62 -27.80 0.48
CA LEU A 174 2.15 -26.66 1.22
C LEU A 174 3.58 -26.37 0.78
N TYR A 175 3.93 -25.10 0.68
CA TYR A 175 5.26 -24.64 0.28
C TYR A 175 5.84 -23.68 1.31
N SER A 176 7.13 -23.84 1.65
CA SER A 176 7.91 -22.78 2.30
C SER A 176 8.70 -22.01 1.25
N LEU A 177 8.91 -20.73 1.50
CA LEU A 177 9.61 -19.83 0.59
C LEU A 177 10.87 -19.31 1.27
N VAL A 178 11.99 -19.35 0.54
CA VAL A 178 13.20 -18.63 0.89
C VAL A 178 13.52 -17.69 -0.26
N ILE A 179 13.69 -16.42 0.05
CA ILE A 179 13.94 -15.38 -0.94
C ILE A 179 15.39 -14.94 -0.79
N GLU A 180 16.22 -15.31 -1.75
CA GLU A 180 17.58 -14.76 -1.90
C GLU A 180 17.49 -13.47 -2.69
N CYS A 181 18.19 -12.42 -2.25
CA CYS A 181 18.20 -11.13 -2.93
C CYS A 181 19.62 -10.80 -3.43
N PRO A 182 19.97 -11.18 -4.67
CA PRO A 182 21.29 -10.92 -5.22
C PRO A 182 21.60 -9.43 -5.43
N HIS A 183 20.58 -8.61 -5.68
CA HIS A 183 20.79 -7.19 -5.97
C HIS A 183 19.55 -6.34 -5.62
N VAL A 184 19.78 -5.17 -5.03
CA VAL A 184 18.79 -4.12 -4.84
C VAL A 184 19.33 -2.81 -5.45
N GLY A 185 18.51 -2.15 -6.27
CA GLY A 185 18.77 -0.82 -6.77
C GLY A 185 17.60 0.13 -6.46
N GLU A 186 17.78 1.40 -6.81
CA GLU A 186 16.70 2.38 -6.78
C GLU A 186 15.53 1.94 -7.69
N ASP A 187 14.36 1.74 -7.09
CA ASP A 187 13.14 1.23 -7.75
C ASP A 187 13.31 -0.08 -8.55
N ALA A 188 14.31 -0.90 -8.21
CA ALA A 188 14.52 -2.21 -8.84
C ALA A 188 15.09 -3.25 -7.87
N VAL A 189 14.72 -4.51 -8.07
CA VAL A 189 15.22 -5.63 -7.26
C VAL A 189 15.33 -6.91 -8.09
N LYS A 190 16.41 -7.66 -7.86
CA LYS A 190 16.56 -9.03 -8.34
C LYS A 190 16.38 -9.97 -7.15
N VAL A 191 15.53 -10.98 -7.31
CA VAL A 191 15.33 -12.01 -6.29
C VAL A 191 15.33 -13.40 -6.92
N MET A 192 15.79 -14.38 -6.14
CA MET A 192 15.61 -15.80 -6.41
C MET A 192 14.70 -16.36 -5.33
N VAL A 193 13.52 -16.83 -5.74
CA VAL A 193 12.54 -17.46 -4.85
C VAL A 193 12.76 -18.96 -4.91
N HIS A 194 13.12 -19.55 -3.78
CA HIS A 194 13.26 -20.99 -3.60
C HIS A 194 12.00 -21.55 -2.95
N TYR A 195 11.47 -22.65 -3.49
CA TYR A 195 10.28 -23.33 -3.02
C TYR A 195 10.65 -24.70 -2.48
N ASN A 196 10.25 -25.00 -1.24
CA ASN A 196 10.34 -26.36 -0.68
C ASN A 196 8.93 -26.91 -0.50
N LYS A 197 8.65 -28.07 -1.11
CA LYS A 197 7.32 -28.70 -1.14
C LYS A 197 7.19 -29.64 0.05
N TYR A 198 6.15 -29.46 0.85
CA TYR A 198 5.77 -30.40 1.90
C TYR A 198 4.66 -31.31 1.37
N SER A 199 5.02 -32.52 0.97
CA SER A 199 4.10 -33.60 0.58
C SER A 199 4.34 -34.84 1.45
N ILE A 200 3.30 -35.66 1.61
CA ILE A 200 3.37 -36.91 2.39
C ILE A 200 4.09 -38.01 1.58
N ASP A 201 4.06 -37.94 0.24
CA ASP A 201 4.37 -39.09 -0.63
C ASP A 201 5.61 -38.91 -1.54
N GLU A 202 6.31 -37.77 -1.51
CA GLU A 202 7.45 -37.51 -2.41
C GLU A 202 8.61 -36.77 -1.74
N THR A 203 9.83 -37.18 -2.10
CA THR A 203 11.09 -36.49 -1.79
C THR A 203 11.14 -35.08 -2.36
N ASP A 204 11.59 -34.14 -1.52
CA ASP A 204 11.87 -32.72 -1.78
C ASP A 204 12.61 -32.52 -3.12
N ASN A 205 11.93 -31.95 -4.11
CA ASN A 205 12.61 -31.38 -5.28
C ASN A 205 12.53 -29.85 -5.13
N PRO A 206 13.61 -29.20 -4.67
CA PRO A 206 13.62 -27.75 -4.53
C PRO A 206 13.47 -27.12 -5.91
N ASP A 207 12.41 -26.33 -6.08
CA ASP A 207 12.19 -25.53 -7.28
C ASP A 207 12.66 -24.09 -7.01
N SER A 208 13.05 -23.36 -8.04
CA SER A 208 13.54 -21.99 -7.90
C SER A 208 13.18 -21.13 -9.09
N GLN A 209 12.79 -19.90 -8.82
CA GLN A 209 12.42 -18.92 -9.83
C GLN A 209 13.21 -17.64 -9.64
N PHE A 210 13.89 -17.20 -10.69
CA PHE A 210 14.50 -15.88 -10.74
C PHE A 210 13.47 -14.85 -11.18
N LEU A 211 13.42 -13.72 -10.48
CA LEU A 211 12.53 -12.59 -10.77
C LEU A 211 13.31 -11.29 -10.78
N PHE A 212 12.95 -10.41 -11.71
CA PHE A 212 13.42 -9.03 -11.77
C PHE A 212 12.22 -8.10 -11.75
N LEU A 213 12.11 -7.31 -10.69
CA LEU A 213 11.06 -6.31 -10.53
C LEU A 213 11.68 -4.92 -10.62
N SER A 214 11.01 -4.01 -11.29
CA SER A 214 11.49 -2.65 -11.57
C SER A 214 10.32 -1.67 -11.65
N GLU A 215 10.57 -0.36 -11.77
CA GLU A 215 9.51 0.66 -11.84
C GLU A 215 8.46 0.38 -12.93
N ASP A 216 8.90 -0.08 -14.11
CA ASP A 216 8.07 -0.43 -15.26
C ASP A 216 7.41 -1.82 -15.13
N ARG A 217 7.97 -2.69 -14.28
CA ARG A 217 7.48 -4.05 -14.03
C ARG A 217 7.52 -4.39 -12.55
N ARG A 218 6.64 -3.73 -11.78
CA ARG A 218 6.56 -3.89 -10.31
C ARG A 218 5.91 -5.19 -9.85
N THR A 219 5.44 -6.06 -10.76
CA THR A 219 4.68 -7.27 -10.42
C THR A 219 5.14 -8.47 -11.25
N GLU A 220 5.32 -9.62 -10.58
CA GLU A 220 5.63 -10.89 -11.19
C GLU A 220 4.78 -12.03 -10.61
N ARG A 221 4.38 -12.98 -11.45
CA ARG A 221 3.66 -14.19 -11.00
C ARG A 221 4.67 -15.24 -10.55
N LEU A 222 4.41 -15.84 -9.38
CA LEU A 222 5.15 -17.01 -8.94
C LEU A 222 4.72 -18.25 -9.74
N SER A 223 5.67 -19.00 -10.29
CA SER A 223 5.39 -20.13 -11.17
C SER A 223 4.76 -21.32 -10.45
N THR A 224 5.11 -21.51 -9.18
CA THR A 224 4.84 -22.74 -8.42
C THR A 224 3.63 -22.62 -7.48
N ILE A 225 3.26 -21.39 -7.12
CA ILE A 225 2.13 -21.10 -6.22
C ILE A 225 1.26 -19.97 -6.79
N PRO A 226 -0.05 -19.92 -6.49
CA PRO A 226 -0.97 -18.92 -7.03
C PRO A 226 -0.83 -17.58 -6.29
N TRP A 227 0.34 -16.97 -6.39
CA TRP A 227 0.69 -15.70 -5.75
C TRP A 227 1.43 -14.79 -6.73
N TYR A 228 1.26 -13.49 -6.56
CA TYR A 228 2.09 -12.47 -7.15
C TYR A 228 3.12 -11.97 -6.15
N LEU A 229 4.30 -11.61 -6.64
CA LEU A 229 5.29 -10.85 -5.90
C LEU A 229 5.33 -9.43 -6.49
N HIS A 230 5.28 -8.44 -5.62
CA HIS A 230 5.27 -7.03 -5.97
C HIS A 230 6.46 -6.30 -5.34
N LEU A 231 7.05 -5.37 -6.09
CA LEU A 231 7.96 -4.37 -5.57
C LEU A 231 7.15 -3.15 -5.08
N VAL A 232 7.15 -2.94 -3.75
CA VAL A 232 6.51 -1.77 -3.12
C VAL A 232 7.43 -0.56 -3.26
N THR A 233 8.65 -0.67 -2.72
CA THR A 233 9.70 0.34 -2.83
C THR A 233 11.06 -0.33 -2.64
N SER A 234 12.12 0.29 -3.15
CA SER A 234 13.49 -0.11 -2.84
C SER A 234 14.42 1.09 -2.83
N ASP A 235 15.43 1.01 -1.96
CA ASP A 235 16.60 1.87 -2.01
C ASP A 235 17.83 1.05 -2.44
N ASN A 236 19.02 1.63 -2.46
CA ASN A 236 20.24 0.94 -2.89
C ASN A 236 20.72 -0.19 -1.94
N ASN A 237 19.95 -0.58 -0.93
CA ASN A 237 20.35 -1.54 0.09
C ASN A 237 19.22 -2.49 0.54
N GLU A 238 17.97 -2.02 0.57
CA GLU A 238 16.79 -2.75 1.03
C GLU A 238 15.60 -2.56 0.08
N ALA A 239 14.86 -3.63 -0.16
CA ALA A 239 13.59 -3.60 -0.88
C ALA A 239 12.45 -4.08 0.01
N LEU A 240 11.34 -3.36 -0.02
CA LEU A 240 10.07 -3.79 0.53
C LEU A 240 9.27 -4.50 -0.56
N LEU A 241 8.93 -5.75 -0.32
CA LEU A 241 8.15 -6.59 -1.22
C LEU A 241 6.79 -6.93 -0.61
N GLN A 242 5.82 -7.18 -1.47
CA GLN A 242 4.49 -7.68 -1.09
C GLN A 242 4.19 -8.97 -1.87
N LEU A 243 3.78 -10.02 -1.15
CA LEU A 243 3.18 -11.22 -1.73
C LEU A 243 1.65 -11.10 -1.67
N ASP A 244 0.98 -11.17 -2.81
CA ASP A 244 -0.50 -11.15 -2.90
C ASP A 244 -1.02 -12.47 -3.46
N LYS A 245 -2.06 -13.01 -2.83
CA LYS A 245 -2.73 -14.20 -3.35
C LYS A 245 -3.51 -13.86 -4.63
N ILE A 246 -3.42 -14.72 -5.64
CA ILE A 246 -4.27 -14.59 -6.82
C ILE A 246 -5.72 -14.89 -6.40
N ARG A 247 -6.61 -13.93 -6.63
CA ARG A 247 -8.06 -14.06 -6.39
C ARG A 247 -8.75 -14.75 -7.56
#